data_AF-A0A4Y8PUI5-F1
#
_entry.id   AF-A0A4Y8PUI5-F1
#
_cell.length_a   1.000
_cell.length_b   1.000
_cell.length_c   1.000
_cell.angle_alpha   90.00
_cell.angle_beta   90.00
_cell.angle_gamma   90.00
#
_symmetry.space_group_name_H-M   'P 1'
#
loop_
_entity.id
_entity.type
_entity.pdbx_description
1 polymer ?
#
loop_
_entity_poly.entity_id
_entity_poly.type
_entity_poly.pdbx_seq_one_letter_code
_entity_poly.pdbx_strand_id
1 'polypeptide(L)'
;MEYSLKTKGNQTSQLWLSDLLAKQNLDFRYVHMQHLTGVSDEFSLNIGLNICIHENKYPPGHPAHSYETIFLEHDFVYQETVSFDFHKFNEYQDAADKKMYEIVFSIIQAHKSEAIFYHTSGEEIFYYTHGNYLFNEIYLSWLQNHHSDLLEKIKYSIFTG
;
A
#
# COMPACT_ATOMS: atom_id res chain seq x y z
N MET A 1 6.25 11.47 4.22
CA MET A 1 6.65 10.18 4.86
C MET A 1 6.17 9.13 3.91
N GLU A 2 7.00 8.18 3.49
CA GLU A 2 6.67 7.37 2.31
C GLU A 2 6.52 5.89 2.65
N TYR A 3 5.44 5.31 2.15
CA TYR A 3 5.08 3.91 2.28
C TYR A 3 4.91 3.29 0.91
N SER A 4 5.05 1.97 0.82
CA SER A 4 4.95 1.23 -0.43
C SER A 4 4.25 -0.09 -0.23
N LEU A 5 3.26 -0.35 -1.08
CA LEU A 5 2.56 -1.61 -1.22
C LEU A 5 3.06 -2.29 -2.49
N LYS A 6 3.72 -3.44 -2.35
CA LYS A 6 4.07 -4.32 -3.45
C LYS A 6 3.07 -5.45 -3.53
N THR A 7 2.50 -5.70 -4.70
CA THR A 7 1.51 -6.78 -4.90
C THR A 7 1.94 -7.75 -5.98
N LYS A 8 1.53 -9.01 -5.84
CA LYS A 8 1.54 -9.98 -6.95
C LYS A 8 0.24 -9.86 -7.74
N GLY A 9 0.24 -10.36 -8.97
CA GLY A 9 -0.97 -10.57 -9.76
C GLY A 9 -1.56 -9.28 -10.35
N ASN A 10 -2.84 -9.05 -10.02
CA ASN A 10 -3.64 -7.98 -10.61
C ASN A 10 -3.08 -6.59 -10.27
N GLN A 11 -3.22 -5.67 -11.23
CA GLN A 11 -2.79 -4.29 -11.10
C GLN A 11 -3.97 -3.39 -10.78
N THR A 12 -3.72 -2.41 -9.92
CA THR A 12 -4.61 -1.34 -9.54
C THR A 12 -4.80 -0.44 -10.76
N SER A 13 -6.01 -0.38 -11.29
CA SER A 13 -6.30 0.57 -12.38
C SER A 13 -6.61 1.96 -11.82
N GLN A 14 -6.20 2.99 -12.57
CA GLN A 14 -6.54 4.39 -12.33
C GLN A 14 -8.06 4.61 -12.11
N LEU A 15 -8.89 3.99 -12.94
CA LEU A 15 -10.35 4.11 -12.87
C LEU A 15 -10.89 3.49 -11.58
N TRP A 16 -10.43 2.29 -11.23
CA TRP A 16 -10.85 1.62 -10.01
C TRP A 16 -10.48 2.42 -8.76
N LEU A 17 -9.26 2.99 -8.71
CA LEU A 17 -8.84 3.81 -7.57
C LEU A 17 -9.66 5.10 -7.50
N SER A 18 -9.93 5.75 -8.65
CA SER A 18 -10.82 6.92 -8.71
C SER A 18 -12.21 6.63 -8.12
N ASP A 19 -12.81 5.50 -8.50
CA ASP A 19 -14.12 5.08 -8.01
C ASP A 19 -14.10 4.77 -6.50
N LEU A 20 -13.03 4.15 -6.00
CA LEU A 20 -12.84 3.89 -4.58
C LEU A 20 -12.77 5.20 -3.79
N LEU A 21 -11.93 6.14 -4.22
CA LEU A 21 -11.74 7.42 -3.56
C LEU A 21 -13.04 8.24 -3.55
N ALA A 22 -13.77 8.26 -4.67
CA ALA A 22 -15.07 8.91 -4.77
C ALA A 22 -16.12 8.29 -3.83
N LYS A 23 -16.19 6.96 -3.74
CA LYS A 23 -17.09 6.25 -2.80
C LYS A 23 -16.78 6.55 -1.33
N GLN A 24 -15.52 6.85 -1.03
CA GLN A 24 -15.08 7.25 0.31
C GLN A 24 -15.24 8.75 0.58
N ASN A 25 -15.84 9.52 -0.35
CA ASN A 25 -16.00 10.97 -0.29
C ASN A 25 -14.66 11.71 -0.11
N LEU A 26 -13.62 11.25 -0.81
CA LEU A 26 -12.31 11.89 -0.80
C LEU A 26 -12.18 12.77 -2.05
N ASP A 27 -11.92 14.06 -1.86
CA ASP A 27 -11.55 14.93 -2.97
C ASP A 27 -10.10 14.69 -3.34
N PHE A 28 -9.84 14.55 -4.64
CA PHE A 28 -8.49 14.33 -5.15
C PHE A 28 -8.26 15.08 -6.46
N ARG A 29 -7.00 15.46 -6.67
CA ARG A 29 -6.49 15.84 -7.99
C ARG A 29 -5.81 14.63 -8.62
N TYR A 30 -6.16 14.33 -9.86
CA TYR A 30 -5.50 13.28 -10.65
C TYR A 30 -4.53 13.87 -11.68
N VAL A 31 -3.36 13.25 -11.81
CA VAL A 31 -2.38 13.55 -12.85
C VAL A 31 -1.79 12.25 -13.38
N HIS A 32 -1.80 12.09 -14.70
CA HIS A 32 -1.01 11.05 -15.37
C HIS A 32 0.40 11.59 -15.63
N MET A 33 1.41 10.96 -15.04
CA MET A 33 2.80 11.38 -15.17
C MET A 33 3.56 10.47 -16.13
N GLN A 34 4.29 11.09 -17.06
CA GLN A 34 5.21 10.41 -17.94
C GLN A 34 6.64 10.85 -17.57
N HIS A 35 7.32 10.06 -16.75
CA HIS A 35 8.72 10.23 -16.40
C HIS A 35 9.63 9.56 -17.43
N LEU A 36 10.89 10.02 -17.51
CA LEU A 36 11.94 9.35 -18.30
C LEU A 36 12.10 7.88 -17.89
N THR A 37 11.86 7.57 -16.61
CA THR A 37 12.05 6.25 -16.00
C THR A 37 10.76 5.44 -15.86
N GLY A 38 9.58 5.99 -16.17
CA GLY A 38 8.30 5.32 -15.91
C GLY A 38 7.08 6.14 -16.26
N VAL A 39 5.93 5.48 -16.29
CA VAL A 39 4.63 6.14 -16.29
C VAL A 39 3.99 5.85 -14.94
N SER A 40 3.26 6.82 -14.39
CA SER A 40 2.54 6.63 -13.14
C SER A 40 1.27 7.45 -13.09
N ASP A 41 0.29 6.94 -12.35
CA ASP A 41 -0.94 7.64 -12.03
C ASP A 41 -0.86 8.19 -10.61
N GLU A 42 -0.94 9.52 -10.47
CA GLU A 42 -0.88 10.20 -9.17
C GLU A 42 -2.25 10.76 -8.76
N PHE A 43 -2.60 10.52 -7.50
CA PHE A 43 -3.78 11.03 -6.83
C PHE A 43 -3.33 11.84 -5.61
N SER A 44 -3.52 13.17 -5.67
CA SER A 44 -3.24 14.04 -4.53
C SER A 44 -4.53 14.34 -3.78
N LEU A 45 -4.70 13.79 -2.57
CA LEU A 45 -5.89 13.97 -1.75
C LEU A 45 -5.78 15.24 -0.91
N ASN A 46 -6.91 15.90 -0.66
CA ASN A 46 -6.98 17.13 0.16
C ASN A 46 -6.55 16.93 1.63
N ILE A 47 -6.56 15.69 2.13
CA ILE A 47 -6.08 15.32 3.48
C ILE A 47 -4.54 15.24 3.56
N GLY A 48 -3.82 15.60 2.50
CA GLY A 48 -2.35 15.57 2.48
C GLY A 48 -1.74 14.21 2.22
N LEU A 49 -2.53 13.26 1.70
CA LEU A 49 -2.08 11.95 1.24
C LEU A 49 -1.95 11.95 -0.29
N ASN A 50 -0.77 11.64 -0.79
CA ASN A 50 -0.54 11.34 -2.20
C ASN A 50 -0.49 9.82 -2.40
N ILE A 51 -1.10 9.34 -3.48
CA ILE A 51 -1.08 7.94 -3.89
C ILE A 51 -0.55 7.88 -5.31
N CYS A 52 0.45 7.03 -5.55
CA CYS A 52 1.07 6.86 -6.86
C CYS A 52 1.05 5.39 -7.26
N ILE A 53 0.44 5.08 -8.40
CA ILE A 53 0.45 3.74 -9.01
C ILE A 53 1.58 3.73 -10.04
N HIS A 54 2.57 2.87 -9.84
CA HIS A 54 3.75 2.80 -10.71
C HIS A 54 3.53 1.77 -11.83
N GLU A 55 3.67 2.17 -13.09
CA GLU A 55 3.68 1.22 -14.18
C GLU A 55 4.97 0.39 -14.17
N ASN A 56 4.81 -0.93 -14.21
CA ASN A 56 5.93 -1.84 -14.34
C ASN A 56 6.32 -2.03 -15.80
N LYS A 57 7.58 -1.69 -16.10
CA LYS A 57 8.17 -1.83 -17.44
C LYS A 57 8.60 -3.24 -17.79
N TYR A 58 8.83 -4.09 -16.79
CA TYR A 58 9.29 -5.46 -16.99
C TYR A 58 8.12 -6.45 -16.95
N PRO A 59 8.23 -7.59 -17.64
CA PRO A 59 7.20 -8.62 -17.60
C PRO A 59 7.04 -9.23 -16.20
N PRO A 60 5.89 -9.87 -15.93
CA PRO A 60 5.68 -10.66 -14.71
C PRO A 60 6.83 -11.62 -14.41
N GLY A 61 7.30 -11.64 -13.17
CA GLY A 61 8.36 -12.55 -12.73
C GLY A 61 9.79 -12.11 -13.04
N HIS A 62 10.00 -10.91 -13.59
CA HIS A 62 11.34 -10.40 -13.86
C HIS A 62 12.13 -10.15 -12.56
N PRO A 63 13.41 -10.55 -12.46
CA PRO A 63 14.20 -10.47 -11.22
C PRO A 63 14.46 -9.03 -10.74
N ALA A 64 14.34 -8.03 -11.63
CA ALA A 64 14.38 -6.62 -11.22
C ALA A 64 13.20 -6.22 -10.30
N HIS A 65 12.15 -7.05 -10.22
CA HIS A 65 11.02 -6.89 -9.32
C HIS A 65 11.07 -7.90 -8.17
N SER A 66 12.26 -8.15 -7.63
CA SER A 66 12.40 -8.87 -6.36
C SER A 66 12.49 -7.89 -5.19
N TYR A 67 12.03 -8.32 -4.03
CA TYR A 67 12.14 -7.58 -2.78
C TYR A 67 12.47 -8.57 -1.67
N GLU A 68 13.64 -8.42 -1.08
CA GLU A 68 14.03 -9.16 0.11
C GLU A 68 13.15 -8.71 1.29
N THR A 69 12.61 -9.67 2.04
CA THR A 69 11.68 -9.39 3.14
C THR A 69 11.94 -10.31 4.32
N ILE A 70 11.65 -9.82 5.53
CA ILE A 70 11.76 -10.63 6.76
C ILE A 70 10.71 -11.74 6.81
N PHE A 71 9.59 -11.58 6.09
CA PHE A 71 8.45 -12.50 6.18
C PHE A 71 8.62 -13.80 5.38
N LEU A 72 9.62 -13.88 4.49
CA LEU A 72 9.82 -14.99 3.56
C LEU A 72 11.29 -15.41 3.51
N GLU A 73 11.54 -16.70 3.29
CA GLU A 73 12.90 -17.23 3.07
C GLU A 73 13.48 -16.81 1.71
N HIS A 74 12.62 -16.44 0.76
CA HIS A 74 12.99 -16.05 -0.60
C HIS A 74 12.39 -14.70 -0.96
N ASP A 75 13.05 -13.98 -1.86
CA ASP A 75 12.57 -12.69 -2.34
C ASP A 75 11.12 -12.72 -2.82
N PHE A 76 10.39 -11.69 -2.43
CA PHE A 76 9.06 -11.42 -2.94
C PHE A 76 9.13 -10.83 -4.34
N VAL A 77 8.76 -11.63 -5.34
CA VAL A 77 8.67 -11.17 -6.74
C VAL A 77 7.32 -10.50 -6.99
N TYR A 78 7.31 -9.19 -7.24
CA TYR A 78 6.10 -8.36 -7.35
C TYR A 78 5.78 -7.94 -8.80
N GLN A 79 4.55 -7.48 -9.03
CA GLN A 79 4.03 -7.04 -10.34
C GLN A 79 3.42 -5.65 -10.32
N GLU A 80 3.30 -5.03 -9.15
CA GLU A 80 2.89 -3.65 -8.99
C GLU A 80 3.52 -3.07 -7.73
N THR A 81 3.79 -1.77 -7.77
CA THR A 81 4.05 -0.95 -6.60
C THR A 81 3.02 0.17 -6.56
N VAL A 82 2.35 0.33 -5.42
CA VAL A 82 1.57 1.53 -5.09
C VAL A 82 2.27 2.24 -3.94
N SER A 83 2.70 3.49 -4.14
CA SER A 83 3.32 4.28 -3.08
C SER A 83 2.36 5.30 -2.49
N PHE A 84 2.57 5.60 -1.22
CA PHE A 84 1.79 6.54 -0.44
C PHE A 84 2.76 7.53 0.21
N ASP A 85 2.58 8.83 -0.04
CA ASP A 85 3.40 9.87 0.59
C ASP A 85 2.55 10.91 1.29
N PHE A 86 2.96 11.26 2.50
CA PHE A 86 2.36 12.33 3.29
C PHE A 86 3.08 13.66 3.03
N HIS A 87 2.32 14.67 2.60
CA HIS A 87 2.80 16.05 2.65
C HIS A 87 3.11 16.42 4.10
N LYS A 88 4.33 16.88 4.37
CA LYS A 88 4.83 17.09 5.74
C LYS A 88 3.95 18.06 6.54
N PHE A 89 3.67 17.71 7.80
CA PHE A 89 3.01 18.53 8.82
C PHE A 89 1.62 19.04 8.43
N ASN A 90 0.68 18.12 8.29
CA ASN A 90 -0.73 18.43 8.16
C ASN A 90 -1.47 18.21 9.50
N GLU A 91 -2.44 19.07 9.81
CA GLU A 91 -3.39 18.89 10.92
C GLU A 91 -4.23 17.60 10.78
N TYR A 92 -4.29 17.02 9.57
CA TYR A 92 -5.02 15.80 9.25
C TYR A 92 -4.16 14.52 9.25
N GLN A 93 -2.97 14.51 9.87
CA GLN A 93 -2.06 13.35 9.82
C GLN A 93 -2.74 12.03 10.25
N ASP A 94 -3.43 12.01 11.38
CA ASP A 94 -4.13 10.81 11.89
C ASP A 94 -5.22 10.32 10.92
N ALA A 95 -5.99 11.24 10.34
CA ALA A 95 -7.01 10.91 9.35
C ALA A 95 -6.38 10.36 8.06
N ALA A 96 -5.25 10.93 7.63
CA ALA A 96 -4.52 10.49 6.46
C ALA A 96 -3.89 9.10 6.68
N ASP A 97 -3.33 8.84 7.87
CA ASP A 97 -2.76 7.55 8.25
C ASP A 97 -3.85 6.47 8.19
N LYS A 98 -4.99 6.71 8.83
CA LYS A 98 -6.15 5.82 8.77
C LYS A 98 -6.58 5.54 7.32
N LYS A 99 -6.68 6.58 6.49
CA LYS A 99 -7.12 6.45 5.10
C LYS A 99 -6.14 5.68 4.23
N MET A 100 -4.84 5.85 4.44
CA MET A 100 -3.82 5.05 3.78
C MET A 100 -4.06 3.56 4.05
N TYR A 101 -4.23 3.14 5.31
CA TYR A 101 -4.49 1.74 5.64
C TYR A 101 -5.81 1.22 5.04
N GLU A 102 -6.89 2.01 5.06
CA GLU A 102 -8.16 1.61 4.43
C GLU A 102 -8.01 1.37 2.92
N ILE A 103 -7.25 2.22 2.23
CA ILE A 103 -6.99 2.08 0.80
C ILE A 103 -6.10 0.86 0.54
N VAL A 104 -5.03 0.68 1.31
CA VAL A 104 -4.15 -0.49 1.24
C VAL A 104 -4.94 -1.79 1.40
N PHE A 105 -5.82 -1.88 2.40
CA PHE A 105 -6.67 -3.05 2.61
C PHE A 105 -7.66 -3.24 1.46
N SER A 106 -8.23 -2.16 0.92
CA SER A 106 -9.14 -2.22 -0.23
C SER A 106 -8.45 -2.76 -1.48
N ILE A 107 -7.22 -2.34 -1.76
CA ILE A 107 -6.41 -2.84 -2.89
C ILE A 107 -6.16 -4.34 -2.74
N ILE A 108 -5.67 -4.76 -1.56
CA ILE A 108 -5.38 -6.17 -1.28
C ILE A 108 -6.64 -7.05 -1.41
N GLN A 109 -7.77 -6.58 -0.88
CA GLN A 109 -9.04 -7.31 -0.97
C GLN A 109 -9.57 -7.41 -2.40
N ALA A 110 -9.43 -6.35 -3.20
CA ALA A 110 -9.86 -6.35 -4.59
C ALA A 110 -9.01 -7.30 -5.43
N HIS A 111 -7.69 -7.34 -5.20
CA HIS A 111 -6.78 -8.15 -5.99
C HIS A 111 -6.74 -9.61 -5.54
N LYS A 112 -7.02 -9.87 -4.25
CA LYS A 112 -6.88 -11.18 -3.60
C LYS A 112 -5.51 -11.82 -3.82
N SER A 113 -4.48 -10.98 -3.92
CA SER A 113 -3.13 -11.41 -4.21
C SER A 113 -2.20 -11.16 -3.03
N GLU A 114 -1.08 -11.87 -2.99
CA GLU A 114 -0.05 -11.66 -1.98
C GLU A 114 0.49 -10.24 -2.08
N ALA A 115 0.81 -9.64 -0.93
CA ALA A 115 1.29 -8.28 -0.88
C ALA A 115 2.23 -8.04 0.30
N ILE A 116 3.20 -7.14 0.11
CA ILE A 116 4.06 -6.63 1.18
C ILE A 116 3.82 -5.13 1.30
N PHE A 117 3.55 -4.68 2.51
CA PHE A 117 3.45 -3.27 2.84
C PHE A 117 4.58 -2.87 3.78
N TYR A 118 5.27 -1.79 3.45
CA TYR A 118 6.46 -1.36 4.17
C TYR A 118 6.64 0.16 4.09
N HIS A 119 7.34 0.72 5.08
CA HIS A 119 7.82 2.09 5.08
C HIS A 119 9.16 2.17 4.33
N THR A 120 9.37 3.19 3.52
CA THR A 120 10.55 3.27 2.62
C THR A 120 11.89 3.47 3.35
N SER A 121 11.88 3.69 4.66
CA SER A 121 13.10 3.58 5.49
C SER A 121 13.56 2.13 5.73
N GLY A 122 12.86 1.13 5.16
CA GLY A 122 13.19 -0.29 5.26
C GLY A 122 12.43 -1.04 6.35
N GLU A 123 11.40 -0.43 6.94
CA GLU A 123 10.62 -1.07 8.00
C GLU A 123 9.37 -1.73 7.44
N GLU A 124 9.30 -3.05 7.56
CA GLU A 124 8.20 -3.85 7.03
C GLU A 124 7.04 -3.89 8.00
N ILE A 125 5.84 -3.61 7.47
CA ILE A 125 4.61 -3.44 8.27
C ILE A 125 3.86 -4.76 8.31
N PHE A 126 3.55 -5.32 7.14
CA PHE A 126 2.92 -6.63 7.05
C PHE A 126 3.20 -7.32 5.72
N TYR A 127 3.04 -8.64 5.75
CA TYR A 127 2.87 -9.49 4.59
C TYR A 127 1.47 -10.08 4.56
N TYR A 128 0.76 -9.94 3.44
CA TYR A 128 -0.54 -10.56 3.23
C TYR A 128 -0.40 -11.81 2.37
N THR A 129 -0.91 -12.93 2.87
CA THR A 129 -0.95 -14.20 2.14
C THR A 129 -2.11 -15.06 2.60
N HIS A 130 -2.71 -15.82 1.68
CA HIS A 130 -3.79 -16.77 1.99
C HIS A 130 -4.95 -16.19 2.85
N GLY A 131 -5.32 -14.92 2.62
CA GLY A 131 -6.40 -14.27 3.37
C GLY A 131 -6.03 -13.83 4.79
N ASN A 132 -4.74 -13.80 5.13
CA ASN A 132 -4.24 -13.41 6.45
C ASN A 132 -3.14 -12.36 6.33
N TYR A 133 -3.21 -11.35 7.20
CA TYR A 133 -2.17 -10.34 7.35
C TYR A 133 -1.20 -10.77 8.46
N LEU A 134 0.06 -10.96 8.12
CA LEU A 134 1.14 -11.25 9.04
C LEU A 134 1.86 -9.94 9.37
N PHE A 135 1.64 -9.39 10.56
CA PHE A 135 2.14 -8.07 10.95
C PHE A 135 3.47 -8.14 11.68
N ASN A 136 4.30 -7.13 11.47
CA ASN A 136 5.33 -6.74 12.42
C ASN A 136 4.68 -6.24 13.73
N GLU A 137 5.19 -6.70 14.87
CA GLU A 137 4.62 -6.44 16.21
C GLU A 137 4.52 -4.95 16.54
N ILE A 138 5.51 -4.15 16.16
CA ILE A 138 5.55 -2.71 16.46
C ILE A 138 4.39 -2.01 15.76
N TYR A 139 4.19 -2.30 14.47
CA TYR A 139 3.14 -1.70 13.66
C TYR A 139 1.74 -2.20 14.06
N LEU A 140 1.62 -3.47 14.42
CA LEU A 140 0.38 -4.00 14.95
C LEU A 140 -0.01 -3.29 16.25
N SER A 141 0.94 -3.13 17.17
CA SER A 141 0.71 -2.45 18.46
C SER A 141 0.29 -1.00 18.24
N TRP A 142 0.91 -0.31 17.28
CA TRP A 142 0.52 1.06 16.93
C TRP A 142 -0.92 1.11 16.39
N LEU A 143 -1.28 0.23 15.45
CA LEU A 143 -2.65 0.14 14.90
C LEU A 143 -3.69 -0.18 15.97
N GLN A 144 -3.38 -1.07 16.92
CA GLN A 144 -4.27 -1.39 18.03
C GLN A 144 -4.56 -0.18 18.93
N ASN A 145 -3.58 0.69 19.11
CA ASN A 145 -3.70 1.87 19.97
C ASN A 145 -4.40 3.07 19.28
N HIS A 146 -4.31 3.19 17.96
CA HIS A 146 -4.79 4.38 17.23
C HIS A 146 -5.99 4.09 16.30
N HIS A 147 -6.02 2.91 15.67
CA HIS A 147 -6.99 2.57 14.61
C HIS A 147 -7.45 1.10 14.71
N SER A 148 -7.81 0.65 15.91
CA SER A 148 -8.23 -0.74 16.16
C SER A 148 -9.44 -1.18 15.32
N ASP A 149 -10.30 -0.24 14.93
CA ASP A 149 -11.46 -0.50 14.08
C ASP A 149 -11.09 -1.00 12.67
N LEU A 150 -9.86 -0.73 12.22
CA LEU A 150 -9.33 -1.28 10.97
C LEU A 150 -9.02 -2.77 11.10
N LEU A 151 -8.55 -3.20 12.27
CA LEU A 151 -8.16 -4.58 12.55
C LEU A 151 -9.37 -5.50 12.68
N GLU A 152 -10.52 -4.98 13.12
CA GLU A 152 -11.79 -5.74 13.20
C GLU A 152 -12.29 -6.24 11.84
N LYS A 153 -11.84 -5.62 10.74
CA LYS A 153 -12.30 -5.90 9.37
C LYS A 153 -11.43 -6.93 8.65
N ILE A 154 -10.33 -7.38 9.27
CA ILE A 154 -9.34 -8.24 8.64
C ILE A 154 -8.94 -9.41 9.55
N LYS A 155 -8.43 -10.48 8.94
CA LYS A 155 -7.83 -11.59 9.66
C LYS A 155 -6.33 -11.37 9.74
N TYR A 156 -5.76 -11.37 10.95
CA TYR A 156 -4.34 -11.10 11.14
C TYR A 156 -3.68 -11.95 12.22
N SER A 157 -2.35 -12.04 12.14
CA SER A 157 -1.47 -12.66 13.13
C SER A 157 -0.15 -11.88 13.25
N ILE A 158 0.57 -12.09 14.35
CA ILE A 158 1.90 -11.50 14.56
C ILE A 158 2.96 -12.37 13.86
N PHE A 159 3.94 -11.75 13.23
CA PHE A 159 5.14 -12.41 12.72
C PHE A 159 6.07 -12.81 13.87
N THR A 160 6.44 -14.07 13.95
CA THR A 160 7.25 -14.62 15.06
C THR A 160 8.70 -14.94 14.71
N GLY A 161 9.13 -14.70 13.47
CA GLY A 161 10.43 -15.18 12.98
C GLY A 161 10.39 -16.65 12.56
#